data_AF-A0A416RCY3-F1
#
_entry.id   AF-A0A416RCY3-F1
#
_cell.length_a   1.000
_cell.length_b   1.000
_cell.length_c   1.000
_cell.angle_alpha   90.00
_cell.angle_beta   90.00
_cell.angle_gamma   90.00
#
_symmetry.space_group_name_H-M   'P 1'
#
loop_
_entity.id
_entity.type
_entity.pdbx_description
1 polymer ?
#
loop_
_entity_poly.entity_id
_entity_poly.type
_entity_poly.pdbx_seq_one_letter_code
_entity_poly.pdbx_strand_id
1 'polypeptide(L)'
;MGHWNNHLLRFDLSRPRHISSIAQAFSWLAGLAKPLLILQQVEGNLIYPRVVGSKINLPAIWVLTAVTLGGSLMGIPGILLRVPPASALHRLIVEVADRFQTKEYVT
;
A
#
# COMPACT_ATOMS: atom_id res chain seq x y z
N MET A 1 -50.40 54.69 14.79
CA MET A 1 -49.86 53.70 13.83
C MET A 1 -48.36 53.91 13.72
N GLY A 2 -47.55 52.95 14.19
CA GLY A 2 -46.10 53.10 14.36
C GLY A 2 -45.33 53.12 13.03
N HIS A 3 -44.38 54.06 12.95
CA HIS A 3 -43.43 54.25 11.86
C HIS A 3 -42.28 53.24 11.99
N TRP A 4 -42.21 52.25 11.11
CA TRP A 4 -41.11 51.27 11.05
C TRP A 4 -39.94 51.85 10.27
N ASN A 5 -38.76 51.87 10.91
CA ASN A 5 -37.54 52.48 10.36
C ASN A 5 -36.61 51.39 9.80
N ASN A 6 -36.28 51.44 8.50
CA ASN A 6 -35.58 50.41 7.74
C ASN A 6 -34.04 50.44 7.88
N HIS A 7 -33.52 50.57 9.10
CA HIS A 7 -32.08 50.56 9.35
C HIS A 7 -31.49 49.17 9.68
N LEU A 8 -32.30 48.11 9.68
CA LEU A 8 -31.88 46.76 10.10
C LEU A 8 -31.51 45.81 8.95
N LEU A 9 -31.48 46.27 7.69
CA LEU A 9 -31.20 45.44 6.50
C LEU A 9 -29.88 45.80 5.80
N ARG A 10 -28.83 46.07 6.58
CA ARG A 10 -27.46 46.12 6.04
C ARG A 10 -26.55 45.17 6.82
N PHE A 11 -26.92 43.90 6.88
CA PHE A 11 -25.95 42.84 7.15
C PHE A 11 -25.03 42.75 5.93
N ASP A 12 -23.92 43.48 6.01
CA ASP A 12 -22.87 43.51 5.01
C ASP A 12 -22.16 42.15 4.93
N LEU A 13 -22.49 41.36 3.90
CA LEU A 13 -21.83 40.08 3.56
C LEU A 13 -20.53 40.28 2.73
N SER A 14 -20.05 41.52 2.57
CA SER A 14 -18.96 41.87 1.64
C SER A 14 -17.54 41.53 2.14
N ARG A 15 -17.37 40.68 3.17
CA ARG A 15 -16.02 40.29 3.64
C ARG A 15 -15.87 38.78 3.81
N PRO A 16 -15.57 38.03 2.74
CA PRO A 16 -15.17 36.64 2.84
C PRO A 16 -13.70 36.54 3.31
N ARG A 17 -13.43 36.89 4.57
CA ARG A 17 -12.09 36.73 5.19
C ARG A 17 -11.86 35.32 5.75
N HIS A 18 -12.93 34.52 5.89
CA HIS A 18 -12.87 33.20 6.51
C HIS A 18 -12.53 32.06 5.55
N ILE A 19 -12.76 32.24 4.25
CA ILE A 19 -12.60 31.17 3.24
C ILE A 19 -11.11 30.87 3.00
N SER A 20 -10.23 31.86 3.13
CA SER A 20 -8.77 31.70 3.01
C SER A 20 -8.14 30.95 4.20
N SER A 21 -8.76 30.97 5.39
CA SER A 21 -8.20 30.34 6.59
C SER A 21 -8.26 28.80 6.53
N ILE A 22 -9.36 28.26 6.02
CA ILE A 22 -9.53 26.81 5.82
C ILE A 22 -8.58 26.32 4.73
N ALA A 23 -8.45 27.07 3.63
CA ALA A 23 -7.53 26.74 2.56
C ALA A 23 -6.06 26.69 3.03
N GLN A 24 -5.64 27.62 3.89
CA GLN A 24 -4.30 27.61 4.49
C GLN A 24 -4.05 26.38 5.38
N ALA A 25 -5.06 25.93 6.13
CA ALA A 25 -4.93 24.73 6.96
C ALA A 25 -4.67 23.48 6.12
N PHE A 26 -5.35 23.33 4.97
CA PHE A 26 -5.08 22.24 4.03
C PHE A 26 -3.67 22.31 3.44
N SER A 27 -3.14 23.50 3.16
CA SER A 27 -1.75 23.67 2.70
C SER A 27 -0.73 23.23 3.75
N TRP A 28 -0.99 23.50 5.03
CA TRP A 28 -0.14 23.03 6.15
C TRP A 28 -0.15 21.50 6.29
N LEU A 29 -1.33 20.89 6.21
CA LEU A 29 -1.48 19.43 6.28
C LEU A 29 -0.80 18.73 5.10
N ALA A 30 -0.91 19.29 3.90
CA ALA A 30 -0.22 18.78 2.72
C ALA A 30 1.32 18.85 2.86
N GLY A 31 1.84 19.86 3.56
CA GLY A 31 3.27 19.96 3.89
C GLY A 31 3.74 18.85 4.82
N LEU A 32 2.96 18.51 5.84
CA LEU A 32 3.27 17.44 6.80
C LEU A 32 3.22 16.04 6.17
N ALA A 33 2.34 15.82 5.19
CA ALA A 33 2.25 14.54 4.48
C ALA A 33 3.41 14.30 3.49
N LYS A 34 4.10 15.37 3.06
CA LYS A 34 5.16 15.30 2.05
C LYS A 34 6.37 14.43 2.45
N PRO A 35 6.94 14.52 3.67
CA PRO A 35 8.01 13.62 4.10
C PRO A 35 7.57 12.16 4.19
N LEU A 36 6.31 11.88 4.57
CA LEU A 36 5.77 10.52 4.54
C LEU A 36 5.71 9.98 3.11
N LEU A 37 5.29 10.81 2.15
CA LEU A 37 5.28 10.44 0.75
C LEU A 37 6.70 10.14 0.24
N ILE A 38 7.68 10.96 0.58
CA ILE A 38 9.09 10.74 0.21
C ILE A 38 9.60 9.44 0.84
N LEU A 39 9.30 9.20 2.12
CA LEU A 39 9.66 7.97 2.81
C LEU A 39 9.04 6.75 2.12
N GLN A 40 7.77 6.80 1.73
CA GLN A 40 7.10 5.72 0.99
C GLN A 40 7.74 5.46 -0.37
N GLN A 41 8.17 6.51 -1.10
CA GLN A 41 8.90 6.35 -2.36
C GLN A 41 10.28 5.71 -2.15
N VAL A 42 11.00 6.10 -1.09
CA VAL A 42 12.29 5.52 -0.74
C VAL A 42 12.14 4.07 -0.28
N GLU A 43 11.11 3.79 0.51
CA GLU A 43 10.80 2.45 0.98
C GLU A 43 10.49 1.52 -0.19
N GLY A 44 9.58 1.92 -1.09
CA GLY A 44 9.19 1.11 -2.25
C GLY A 44 10.33 0.89 -3.25
N ASN A 45 11.13 1.92 -3.55
CA ASN A 45 12.11 1.86 -4.64
C ASN A 45 13.52 1.43 -4.21
N LEU A 46 13.96 1.73 -2.98
CA LEU A 46 15.33 1.44 -2.52
C LEU A 46 15.38 0.40 -1.41
N ILE A 47 14.51 0.53 -0.40
CA ILE A 47 14.59 -0.32 0.79
C ILE A 47 13.99 -1.70 0.49
N TYR A 48 12.81 -1.75 -0.15
CA TYR A 48 12.15 -3.00 -0.50
C TYR A 48 13.06 -3.95 -1.27
N PRO A 49 13.65 -3.58 -2.44
CA PRO A 49 14.50 -4.49 -3.19
C PRO A 49 15.76 -4.93 -2.45
N ARG A 50 16.27 -4.10 -1.53
CA ARG A 50 17.48 -4.38 -0.75
C ARG A 50 17.22 -5.29 0.45
N VAL A 51 16.05 -5.18 1.08
CA VAL A 51 15.65 -5.97 2.25
C VAL A 51 14.99 -7.30 1.84
N VAL A 52 14.08 -7.28 0.87
CA VAL A 52 13.38 -8.51 0.44
C VAL A 52 14.16 -9.30 -0.60
N GLY A 53 15.20 -8.68 -1.19
CA GLY A 53 16.05 -9.25 -2.21
C GLY A 53 15.29 -9.51 -3.51
N SER A 54 15.89 -9.18 -4.65
CA SER A 54 15.34 -9.47 -6.00
C SER A 54 15.15 -10.96 -6.32
N LYS A 55 15.15 -11.85 -5.32
CA LYS A 55 15.21 -13.31 -5.45
C LYS A 55 14.00 -14.05 -4.92
N ILE A 56 12.90 -13.36 -4.58
CA ILE A 56 11.60 -14.01 -4.44
C ILE A 56 11.06 -14.30 -5.84
N ASN A 57 11.80 -15.10 -6.62
CA ASN A 57 11.37 -15.64 -7.91
C ASN A 57 10.37 -16.79 -7.67
N LEU A 58 9.40 -16.53 -6.80
CA LEU A 58 8.27 -17.42 -6.58
C LEU A 58 7.09 -16.83 -7.33
N PRO A 59 6.49 -17.59 -8.26
CA PRO A 59 5.25 -17.20 -8.89
C PRO A 59 4.23 -16.82 -7.83
N ALA A 60 3.57 -15.66 -7.99
CA ALA A 60 2.62 -15.10 -7.02
C ALA A 60 1.50 -16.10 -6.65
N ILE A 61 1.17 -17.01 -7.56
CA ILE A 61 0.19 -18.08 -7.35
C ILE A 61 0.55 -19.02 -6.18
N TRP A 62 1.83 -19.32 -5.96
CA TRP A 62 2.26 -20.20 -4.84
C TRP A 62 2.09 -19.51 -3.49
N VAL A 63 2.37 -18.20 -3.43
CA VAL A 63 2.15 -17.39 -2.23
C VAL A 63 0.65 -17.29 -1.95
N LEU A 64 -0.18 -16.98 -2.96
CA LEU A 64 -1.63 -16.94 -2.83
C LEU A 64 -2.21 -18.27 -2.36
N THR A 65 -1.70 -19.39 -2.89
CA THR A 65 -2.13 -20.73 -2.47
C THR A 65 -1.78 -20.97 -1.00
N ALA A 66 -0.56 -20.64 -0.57
CA ALA A 66 -0.15 -20.79 0.83
C ALA A 66 -0.98 -19.91 1.77
N VAL A 67 -1.30 -18.68 1.37
CA VAL A 67 -2.11 -17.73 2.14
C VAL A 67 -3.56 -18.20 2.24
N THR A 68 -4.18 -18.61 1.14
CA THR A 68 -5.57 -19.09 1.13
C THR A 68 -5.71 -20.37 1.95
N LEU A 69 -4.77 -21.31 1.79
CA LEU A 69 -4.78 -22.58 2.51
C LEU A 69 -4.35 -22.42 3.98
N GLY A 70 -3.50 -21.45 4.32
CA GLY A 70 -3.04 -21.19 5.69
C GLY A 70 -4.03 -20.35 6.47
N GLY A 71 -4.59 -19.32 5.83
CA GLY A 71 -5.60 -18.44 6.37
C GLY A 71 -6.89 -19.17 6.71
N SER A 72 -7.32 -20.12 5.87
CA SER A 72 -8.52 -20.91 6.12
C SER A 72 -8.40 -21.88 7.32
N LEU A 73 -7.17 -22.24 7.74
CA LEU A 73 -6.97 -23.19 8.84
C LEU A 73 -6.94 -22.52 10.21
N MET A 74 -6.14 -21.45 10.35
CA MET A 74 -5.91 -20.79 11.65
C MET A 74 -5.84 -19.26 11.53
N GLY A 75 -6.21 -18.68 10.38
CA GLY A 75 -6.06 -17.24 10.13
C GLY A 75 -4.58 -16.83 9.97
N ILE A 76 -4.20 -15.71 10.59
CA ILE A 76 -2.86 -15.11 10.46
C ILE A 76 -1.73 -16.08 10.85
N PRO A 77 -1.79 -16.81 11.98
CA PRO A 77 -0.78 -17.82 12.33
C PRO A 77 -0.62 -18.92 11.26
N GLY A 78 -1.74 -19.36 10.67
CA GLY A 78 -1.73 -20.41 9.64
C GLY A 78 -1.05 -19.95 8.35
N ILE A 79 -1.18 -18.67 8.00
CA ILE A 79 -0.45 -18.05 6.88
C ILE A 79 1.06 -18.07 7.16
N LEU A 80 1.49 -17.59 8.33
CA LEU A 80 2.92 -17.52 8.69
C LEU A 80 3.59 -18.89 8.67
N LEU A 81 2.90 -19.93 9.14
CA LEU A 81 3.42 -21.29 9.17
C LEU A 81 3.45 -21.95 7.77
N ARG A 82 2.54 -21.58 6.87
CA ARG A 82 2.38 -22.25 5.58
C ARG A 82 3.21 -21.62 4.45
N VAL A 83 3.64 -20.36 4.59
CA VAL A 83 4.48 -19.67 3.58
C VAL A 83 5.88 -20.30 3.43
N PRO A 84 6.67 -20.56 4.49
CA PRO A 84 7.99 -21.19 4.36
C PRO A 84 8.01 -22.59 3.70
N PRO A 85 7.11 -23.53 4.02
CA PRO A 85 7.10 -24.83 3.36
C PRO A 85 6.63 -24.76 1.90
N ALA A 86 5.68 -23.88 1.58
CA ALA A 86 5.26 -23.66 0.20
C ALA A 86 6.42 -23.13 -0.66
N SER A 87 7.27 -22.27 -0.09
CA SER A 87 8.42 -21.73 -0.81
C SER A 87 9.52 -22.76 -1.04
N ALA A 88 9.79 -23.62 -0.05
CA ALA A 88 10.70 -24.74 -0.18
C ALA A 88 10.22 -25.76 -1.23
N LEU A 89 8.92 -26.09 -1.23
CA LEU A 89 8.34 -27.02 -2.19
C LEU A 89 8.46 -26.51 -3.62
N HIS A 90 8.11 -25.24 -3.86
CA HIS A 90 8.27 -24.62 -5.18
C HIS A 90 9.72 -24.69 -5.66
N ARG A 91 10.69 -24.38 -4.80
CA ARG A 91 12.12 -24.47 -5.14
C ARG A 91 12.53 -25.87 -5.53
N LEU A 92 12.05 -26.90 -4.83
CA LEU A 92 12.32 -28.30 -5.17
C LEU A 92 11.75 -28.68 -6.53
N ILE A 93 10.52 -28.29 -6.83
CA ILE A 93 9.86 -28.60 -8.11
C ILE A 93 10.62 -27.96 -9.27
N VAL A 94 11.01 -26.69 -9.13
CA VAL A 94 11.79 -25.98 -10.16
C VAL A 94 13.15 -26.64 -10.37
N GLU A 95 13.87 -26.95 -9.31
CA GLU A 95 15.17 -27.63 -9.39
C GLU A 95 15.06 -28.99 -10.09
N VAL A 96 14.03 -29.76 -9.79
CA VAL A 96 13.79 -31.07 -10.41
C VAL A 96 13.41 -30.92 -11.88
N ALA A 97 12.52 -29.97 -12.22
CA ALA A 97 12.11 -29.70 -13.60
C ALA A 97 13.29 -29.26 -14.47
N ASP A 98 14.16 -28.39 -13.95
CA ASP A 98 15.36 -27.89 -14.64
C ASP A 98 16.36 -29.03 -14.93
N ARG A 99 16.48 -29.99 -14.01
CA ARG A 99 17.30 -31.21 -14.18
C ARG A 99 16.80 -32.14 -15.28
N PHE A 100 15.51 -32.13 -15.59
CA PHE A 100 14.96 -32.93 -16.69
C PHE A 100 15.23 -32.27 -18.05
N GLN A 101 15.09 -30.94 -18.16
CA GLN A 101 15.39 -30.22 -19.40
C GLN A 101 16.88 -30.29 -19.78
N THR A 102 17.77 -30.23 -18.79
CA THR A 102 19.22 -30.36 -19.02
C THR A 102 19.65 -31.76 -19.47
N LYS A 103 18.89 -32.82 -19.18
CA LYS A 103 19.20 -34.16 -19.72
C LYS A 103 18.79 -34.34 -21.18
N GLU A 104 17.71 -33.68 -21.59
CA GLU A 104 17.18 -33.80 -22.96
C GLU A 104 17.98 -33.00 -24.00
N TYR A 105 18.75 -32.00 -23.56
CA TYR A 105 19.60 -31.19 -24.45
C TYR A 105 21.04 -31.71 -24.60
N VAL A 106 21.44 -32.72 -23.81
CA VAL A 106 22.81 -33.25 -23.74
C VAL A 106 22.89 -34.71 -24.26
N THR A 107 21.84 -35.16 -24.96
CA THR A 107 21.83 -36.42 -25.74
C THR A 107 21.40 -36.13 -27.17
#